data_AF-A0A2E6I283-F1
#
_entry.id   AF-A0A2E6I283-F1
#
_cell.length_a   1.000
_cell.length_b   1.000
_cell.length_c   1.000
_cell.angle_alpha   90.00
_cell.angle_beta   90.00
_cell.angle_gamma   90.00
#
_symmetry.space_group_name_H-M   'P 1'
#
loop_
_entity.id
_entity.type
_entity.pdbx_description
1 polymer ?
#
loop_
_entity_poly.entity_id
_entity_poly.type
_entity_poly.pdbx_seq_one_letter_code
_entity_poly.pdbx_strand_id
1 'polypeptide(L)'
;MSADRYPRTLKVTTTSQEWCRHTFTQLNLDGAGYRARLYSYFERESDRSIRIDSTLLEDEIWNCIRLSPDALPTGEVRLIPGTIFQHLRHNAWGAQTATASLADDPQDPAVRVYTIAYSDIRRKLDIRFTRQFPHTIESWTETSRGRSPDAPELVTRATRKKRIQLDYWRRHDLADLRYREQLGLD
;
A
#
# COMPACT_ATOMS: atom_id res chain seq x y z
N MET A 1 14.60 -14.70 -0.22
CA MET A 1 13.66 -15.25 -1.22
C MET A 1 13.99 -14.54 -2.52
N SER A 2 14.42 -15.23 -3.58
CA SER A 2 14.69 -14.54 -4.85
C SER A 2 13.36 -14.26 -5.55
N ALA A 3 13.26 -13.10 -6.19
CA ALA A 3 12.10 -12.72 -7.00
C ALA A 3 11.81 -13.75 -8.11
N ASP A 4 12.83 -14.50 -8.53
CA ASP A 4 12.72 -15.53 -9.58
C ASP A 4 11.84 -16.73 -9.17
N ARG A 5 11.82 -17.07 -7.88
CA ARG A 5 11.06 -18.24 -7.39
C ARG A 5 9.59 -17.90 -7.10
N TYR A 6 9.31 -16.66 -6.70
CA TYR A 6 7.97 -16.17 -6.42
C TYR A 6 7.82 -14.77 -7.01
N PRO A 7 7.50 -14.66 -8.30
CA PRO A 7 7.44 -13.37 -9.00
C PRO A 7 6.23 -12.51 -8.58
N ARG A 8 5.41 -12.99 -7.63
CA ARG A 8 4.19 -12.37 -7.15
C ARG A 8 4.07 -12.55 -5.65
N THR A 9 3.39 -11.61 -5.01
CA THR A 9 3.07 -11.66 -3.58
C THR A 9 2.31 -12.94 -3.24
N LEU A 10 2.79 -13.70 -2.25
CA LEU A 10 2.12 -14.93 -1.82
C LEU A 10 0.81 -14.66 -1.08
N LYS A 11 0.78 -13.57 -0.31
CA LYS A 11 -0.32 -13.25 0.58
C LYS A 11 -0.38 -11.76 0.88
N VAL A 12 -1.57 -11.19 0.86
CA VAL A 12 -1.88 -9.88 1.45
C VAL A 12 -2.98 -10.07 2.49
N THR A 13 -2.84 -9.41 3.63
CA THR A 13 -3.87 -9.35 4.66
C THR A 13 -4.11 -7.91 5.08
N THR A 14 -5.38 -7.53 5.15
CA THR A 14 -5.79 -6.18 5.52
C THR A 14 -6.94 -6.27 6.49
N THR A 15 -6.81 -5.58 7.61
CA THR A 15 -7.86 -5.45 8.62
C THR A 15 -8.21 -3.98 8.80
N SER A 16 -9.50 -3.71 8.98
CA SER A 16 -9.97 -2.40 9.39
C SER A 16 -10.98 -2.57 10.53
N GLN A 17 -10.79 -1.79 11.59
CA GLN A 17 -11.67 -1.72 12.74
C GLN A 17 -12.01 -0.26 13.02
N GLU A 18 -13.30 0.05 13.02
CA GLU A 18 -13.86 1.34 13.40
C GLU A 18 -15.16 1.11 14.20
N TRP A 19 -15.79 2.18 14.70
CA TRP A 19 -16.94 2.09 15.61
C TRP A 19 -18.08 1.21 15.07
N CYS A 20 -18.41 1.32 13.79
CA CYS A 20 -19.49 0.55 13.17
C CYS A 20 -19.02 -0.62 12.27
N ARG A 21 -17.74 -0.78 11.97
CA ARG A 21 -17.24 -1.83 11.04
C ARG A 21 -16.01 -2.55 11.54
N HIS A 22 -16.02 -3.87 11.31
CA HIS A 22 -14.85 -4.73 11.39
C HIS A 22 -14.79 -5.54 10.10
N THR A 23 -13.66 -5.45 9.39
CA THR A 23 -13.40 -6.21 8.16
C THR A 23 -12.03 -6.87 8.21
N PHE A 24 -11.96 -8.08 7.66
CA PHE A 24 -10.72 -8.78 7.36
C PHE A 24 -10.73 -9.19 5.89
N THR A 25 -9.70 -8.81 5.16
CA THR A 25 -9.47 -9.25 3.79
C THR A 25 -8.16 -9.98 3.66
N GLN A 26 -8.17 -11.08 2.91
CA GLN A 26 -6.98 -11.84 2.58
C GLN A 26 -6.97 -12.22 1.10
N LEU A 27 -5.88 -11.90 0.41
CA LEU A 27 -5.59 -12.42 -0.93
C LEU A 27 -4.50 -13.47 -0.77
N ASN A 28 -4.74 -14.68 -1.25
CA ASN A 28 -3.73 -15.74 -1.33
C ASN A 28 -3.45 -16.05 -2.80
N LEU A 29 -2.18 -16.12 -3.19
CA LEU A 29 -1.80 -16.64 -4.49
C LEU A 29 -2.16 -18.13 -4.56
N ASP A 30 -2.97 -18.51 -5.55
CA ASP A 30 -3.58 -19.82 -5.71
C ASP A 30 -3.58 -20.21 -7.20
N GLY A 31 -2.52 -20.90 -7.62
CA GLY A 31 -2.26 -21.20 -9.03
C GLY A 31 -1.90 -19.93 -9.81
N ALA A 32 -2.62 -19.68 -10.91
CA ALA A 32 -2.40 -18.52 -11.79
C ALA A 32 -3.14 -17.23 -11.36
N GLY A 33 -3.66 -17.17 -10.13
CA GLY A 33 -4.43 -16.02 -9.66
C GLY A 33 -4.53 -15.92 -8.15
N TYR A 34 -5.30 -14.95 -7.67
CA TYR A 34 -5.54 -14.73 -6.25
C TYR A 34 -6.92 -15.24 -5.83
N ARG A 35 -6.96 -15.99 -4.74
CA ARG A 35 -8.19 -16.26 -3.98
C ARG A 35 -8.34 -15.17 -2.93
N ALA A 36 -9.26 -14.23 -3.16
CA ALA A 36 -9.56 -13.17 -2.21
C ALA A 36 -10.75 -13.56 -1.34
N ARG A 37 -10.59 -13.41 -0.02
CA ARG A 37 -11.64 -13.59 0.98
C ARG A 37 -11.82 -12.29 1.75
N LEU A 38 -13.05 -11.82 1.86
CA LEU A 38 -13.47 -10.71 2.70
C LEU A 38 -14.43 -11.26 3.74
N TYR A 39 -14.18 -10.97 5.01
CA TYR A 39 -15.12 -11.14 6.10
C TYR A 39 -15.51 -9.77 6.63
N SER A 40 -16.80 -9.54 6.83
CA SER A 40 -17.32 -8.24 7.25
C SER A 40 -18.45 -8.39 8.25
N TYR A 41 -18.41 -7.55 9.27
CA TYR A 41 -19.53 -7.40 10.21
C TYR A 41 -20.76 -6.70 9.59
N PHE A 42 -20.60 -5.94 8.50
CA PHE A 42 -21.70 -5.17 7.90
C PHE A 42 -22.55 -6.02 6.95
N GLU A 43 -23.88 -6.03 7.16
CA GLU A 43 -24.85 -6.83 6.41
C GLU A 43 -24.75 -6.66 4.87
N ARG A 44 -24.64 -5.41 4.39
CA ARG A 44 -24.55 -5.11 2.95
C ARG A 44 -23.18 -5.47 2.35
N GLU A 45 -22.16 -5.60 3.18
CA GLU A 45 -20.80 -5.98 2.79
C GLU A 45 -20.48 -7.40 3.23
N SER A 46 -21.47 -8.30 3.18
CA SER A 46 -21.35 -9.69 3.60
C SER A 46 -20.10 -10.41 3.08
N ASP A 47 -19.74 -11.50 3.75
CA ASP A 47 -18.59 -12.33 3.41
C ASP A 47 -18.52 -12.66 1.92
N ARG A 48 -17.35 -12.43 1.31
CA ARG A 48 -17.12 -12.68 -0.11
C ARG A 48 -15.93 -13.59 -0.30
N SER A 49 -16.04 -14.46 -1.30
CA SER A 49 -14.92 -15.24 -1.83
C SER A 49 -14.90 -15.07 -3.33
N ILE A 50 -13.86 -14.42 -3.86
CA ILE A 50 -13.70 -14.14 -5.29
C ILE A 50 -12.34 -14.63 -5.79
N ARG A 51 -12.29 -15.00 -7.06
CA ARG A 51 -11.05 -15.32 -7.77
C ARG A 51 -10.68 -14.14 -8.66
N ILE A 52 -9.43 -13.68 -8.58
CA ILE A 52 -8.92 -12.57 -9.37
C ILE A 52 -7.72 -13.10 -10.16
N ASP A 53 -7.61 -12.75 -11.43
CA ASP A 53 -6.45 -13.13 -12.24
C ASP A 53 -5.15 -12.59 -11.63
N SER A 54 -4.05 -13.32 -11.80
CA SER A 54 -2.75 -12.90 -11.28
C SER A 54 -2.30 -11.63 -12.00
N THR A 55 -2.41 -10.51 -11.31
CA THR A 55 -1.90 -9.20 -11.70
C THR A 55 -1.09 -8.60 -10.56
N LEU A 56 -0.36 -7.54 -10.82
CA LEU A 56 0.41 -6.86 -9.78
C LEU A 56 -0.52 -6.28 -8.71
N LEU A 57 -0.15 -6.40 -7.43
CA LEU A 57 -0.86 -5.76 -6.33
C LEU A 57 -0.19 -4.43 -5.99
N GLU A 58 -0.95 -3.37 -5.74
CA GLU A 58 -0.36 -2.14 -5.18
C GLU A 58 0.32 -2.41 -3.82
N ASP A 59 -0.26 -3.31 -3.02
CA ASP A 59 0.33 -3.76 -1.74
C ASP A 59 1.72 -4.43 -1.94
N GLU A 60 2.01 -5.00 -3.13
CA GLU A 60 3.31 -5.59 -3.48
C GLU A 60 4.39 -4.54 -3.72
N ILE A 61 4.01 -3.36 -4.23
CA ILE A 61 4.92 -2.27 -4.60
C ILE A 61 5.77 -1.84 -3.40
N TRP A 62 5.16 -1.74 -2.22
CA TRP A 62 5.84 -1.34 -1.00
C TRP A 62 7.00 -2.27 -0.64
N ASN A 63 6.80 -3.58 -0.78
CA ASN A 63 7.85 -4.57 -0.56
C ASN A 63 8.89 -4.55 -1.68
N CYS A 64 8.45 -4.41 -2.93
CA CYS A 64 9.34 -4.32 -4.09
C CYS A 64 10.30 -3.12 -3.96
N ILE A 65 9.81 -1.94 -3.54
CA ILE A 65 10.64 -0.76 -3.25
C ILE A 65 11.75 -1.11 -2.25
N ARG A 66 11.42 -1.83 -1.18
CA ARG A 66 12.37 -2.12 -0.09
C ARG A 66 13.40 -3.20 -0.44
N LEU A 67 13.06 -4.08 -1.38
CA LEU A 67 13.87 -5.23 -1.77
C LEU A 67 14.68 -4.99 -3.04
N SER A 68 14.06 -4.43 -4.08
CA SER A 68 14.64 -4.25 -5.41
C SER A 68 13.85 -3.20 -6.20
N PRO A 69 14.04 -1.90 -5.93
CA PRO A 69 13.26 -0.84 -6.55
C PRO A 69 13.43 -0.76 -8.08
N ASP A 70 14.54 -1.25 -8.62
CA ASP A 70 14.76 -1.30 -10.08
C ASP A 70 13.92 -2.38 -10.79
N ALA A 71 13.28 -3.28 -10.04
CA ALA A 71 12.33 -4.26 -10.57
C ALA A 71 10.89 -3.72 -10.64
N LEU A 72 10.65 -2.48 -10.20
CA LEU A 72 9.34 -1.85 -10.29
C LEU A 72 8.95 -1.64 -11.76
N PRO A 73 7.72 -2.03 -12.15
CA PRO A 73 7.28 -1.82 -13.53
C PRO A 73 7.03 -0.34 -13.80
N THR A 74 7.31 0.07 -15.03
CA THR A 74 7.08 1.45 -15.52
C THR A 74 6.31 1.42 -16.83
N GLY A 75 5.64 2.52 -17.17
CA GLY A 75 4.74 2.60 -18.32
C GLY A 75 3.32 2.21 -17.96
N GLU A 76 2.56 1.69 -18.93
CA GLU A 76 1.19 1.21 -18.69
C GLU A 76 1.22 -0.13 -17.92
N VAL A 77 0.46 -0.20 -16.83
CA VAL A 77 0.42 -1.34 -15.92
C VAL A 77 -1.01 -1.63 -15.49
N ARG A 78 -1.29 -2.91 -15.18
CA ARG A 78 -2.54 -3.33 -14.54
C ARG A 78 -2.28 -3.73 -13.09
N LEU A 79 -3.01 -3.09 -12.18
CA LEU A 79 -2.78 -3.20 -10.75
C LEU A 79 -4.09 -3.49 -10.02
N ILE A 80 -4.11 -4.39 -9.05
CA ILE A 80 -5.16 -4.36 -8.03
C ILE A 80 -4.83 -3.18 -7.09
N PRO A 81 -5.70 -2.16 -6.94
CA PRO A 81 -5.49 -1.08 -6.00
C PRO A 81 -5.32 -1.60 -4.57
N GLY A 82 -4.64 -0.84 -3.72
CA GLY A 82 -4.37 -1.25 -2.34
C GLY A 82 -5.64 -1.73 -1.63
N THR A 83 -5.56 -2.88 -0.97
CA THR A 83 -6.72 -3.52 -0.32
C THR A 83 -7.40 -2.60 0.70
N ILE A 84 -6.63 -1.78 1.42
CA ILE A 84 -7.17 -0.75 2.33
C ILE A 84 -7.91 0.36 1.57
N PHE A 85 -7.38 0.80 0.43
CA PHE A 85 -8.02 1.81 -0.41
C PHE A 85 -9.36 1.29 -0.96
N GLN A 86 -9.39 0.03 -1.42
CA GLN A 86 -10.62 -0.61 -1.91
C GLN A 86 -11.71 -0.66 -0.83
N HIS A 87 -11.33 -0.91 0.44
CA HIS A 87 -12.26 -0.88 1.57
C HIS A 87 -12.82 0.51 1.82
N LEU A 88 -11.94 1.53 1.86
CA LEU A 88 -12.36 2.91 2.16
C LEU A 88 -13.21 3.52 1.05
N ARG A 89 -12.97 3.16 -0.22
CA ARG A 89 -13.69 3.72 -1.36
C ARG A 89 -14.89 2.90 -1.83
N HIS A 90 -15.10 1.70 -1.29
CA HIS A 90 -16.16 0.79 -1.71
C HIS A 90 -16.16 0.56 -3.23
N ASN A 91 -14.97 0.41 -3.82
CA ASN A 91 -14.80 0.16 -5.25
C ASN A 91 -14.99 -1.33 -5.56
N ALA A 92 -15.35 -1.64 -6.81
CA ALA A 92 -15.38 -3.02 -7.27
C ALA A 92 -13.98 -3.65 -7.19
N TRP A 93 -13.94 -4.90 -6.74
CA TRP A 93 -12.71 -5.67 -6.65
C TRP A 93 -12.20 -6.04 -8.03
N GLY A 94 -10.94 -5.71 -8.33
CA GLY A 94 -10.31 -6.08 -9.60
C GLY A 94 -9.12 -5.21 -9.99
N ALA A 95 -8.42 -5.60 -11.04
CA ALA A 95 -7.31 -4.80 -11.56
C ALA A 95 -7.82 -3.59 -12.33
N GLN A 96 -7.19 -2.45 -12.09
CA GLN A 96 -7.40 -1.17 -12.76
C GLN A 96 -6.18 -0.84 -13.63
N THR A 97 -6.38 -0.02 -14.66
CA THR A 97 -5.27 0.47 -15.48
C THR A 97 -4.63 1.68 -14.82
N ALA A 98 -3.30 1.73 -14.84
CA ALA A 98 -2.53 2.84 -14.34
C ALA A 98 -1.27 3.06 -15.18
N THR A 99 -0.70 4.25 -15.07
CA THR A 99 0.65 4.56 -15.57
C THR A 99 1.61 4.67 -14.39
N ALA A 100 2.68 3.88 -14.42
CA ALA A 100 3.70 3.88 -13.39
C ALA A 100 5.01 4.53 -13.89
N SER A 101 5.71 5.25 -13.01
CA SER A 101 7.02 5.80 -13.32
C SER A 101 7.94 5.80 -12.11
N LEU A 102 9.24 5.70 -12.37
CA LEU A 102 10.29 5.77 -11.36
C LEU A 102 11.28 6.86 -11.76
N ALA A 103 11.43 7.89 -10.92
CA ALA A 103 12.30 9.02 -11.19
C ALA A 103 13.13 9.37 -9.95
N ASP A 104 14.26 10.06 -10.17
CA ASP A 104 14.97 10.72 -9.10
C ASP A 104 14.20 11.94 -8.61
N ASP A 105 14.31 12.24 -7.33
CA ASP A 105 13.73 13.46 -6.82
C ASP A 105 14.51 14.68 -7.33
N PRO A 106 13.83 15.70 -7.91
CA PRO A 106 14.52 16.87 -8.46
C PRO A 106 15.25 17.72 -7.43
N GLN A 107 14.86 17.63 -6.15
CA GLN A 107 15.41 18.43 -5.06
C GLN A 107 16.44 17.64 -4.24
N ASP A 108 16.37 16.31 -4.24
CA ASP A 108 17.27 15.43 -3.50
C ASP A 108 17.66 14.17 -4.31
N PRO A 109 18.87 14.12 -4.91
CA PRO A 109 19.30 12.96 -5.70
C PRO A 109 19.51 11.67 -4.87
N ALA A 110 19.54 11.76 -3.53
CA ALA A 110 19.55 10.60 -2.66
C ALA A 110 18.15 9.97 -2.49
N VAL A 111 17.10 10.58 -3.06
CA VAL A 111 15.72 10.13 -3.01
C VAL A 111 15.22 9.79 -4.41
N ARG A 112 14.40 8.74 -4.49
CA ARG A 112 13.63 8.35 -5.68
C ARG A 112 12.15 8.43 -5.39
N VAL A 113 11.37 8.65 -6.44
CA VAL A 113 9.91 8.73 -6.39
C VAL A 113 9.33 7.69 -7.34
N TYR A 114 8.54 6.77 -6.79
CA TYR A 114 7.71 5.87 -7.59
C TYR A 114 6.28 6.42 -7.63
N THR A 115 5.80 6.67 -8.84
CA THR A 115 4.48 7.24 -9.10
C THR A 115 3.57 6.17 -9.68
N ILE A 116 2.33 6.11 -9.21
CA ILE A 116 1.25 5.32 -9.81
C ILE A 116 0.07 6.25 -10.08
N ALA A 117 -0.30 6.43 -11.35
CA ALA A 117 -1.45 7.24 -11.76
C ALA A 117 -2.56 6.35 -12.33
N TYR A 118 -3.63 6.16 -11.56
CA TYR A 118 -4.81 5.40 -11.95
C TYR A 118 -5.80 6.30 -12.72
N SER A 119 -6.10 5.92 -13.96
CA SER A 119 -7.05 6.64 -14.82
C SER A 119 -8.49 6.41 -14.36
N ASP A 120 -8.87 5.15 -14.17
CA ASP A 120 -10.27 4.72 -13.96
C ASP A 120 -10.87 5.23 -12.65
N ILE A 121 -10.04 5.34 -11.60
CA ILE A 121 -10.45 5.74 -10.25
C ILE A 121 -9.97 7.15 -9.87
N ARG A 122 -9.40 7.91 -10.82
CA ARG A 122 -8.90 9.29 -10.63
C ARG A 122 -8.06 9.44 -9.35
N ARG A 123 -7.05 8.58 -9.23
CA ARG A 123 -6.16 8.50 -8.06
C ARG A 123 -4.71 8.50 -8.52
N LYS A 124 -3.86 9.21 -7.78
CA LYS A 124 -2.41 9.20 -7.94
C LYS A 124 -1.76 8.90 -6.60
N LEU A 125 -0.75 8.03 -6.60
CA LEU A 125 0.08 7.71 -5.45
C LEU A 125 1.54 7.98 -5.79
N ASP A 126 2.16 8.88 -5.03
CA ASP A 126 3.59 9.18 -5.09
C ASP A 126 4.27 8.61 -3.84
N ILE A 127 5.21 7.67 -4.00
CA ILE A 127 5.98 7.06 -2.91
C ILE A 127 7.43 7.51 -3.00
N ARG A 128 7.91 8.19 -1.95
CA ARG A 128 9.28 8.73 -1.86
C ARG A 128 10.12 7.84 -0.97
N PHE A 129 11.28 7.43 -1.45
CA PHE A 129 12.17 6.52 -0.73
C PHE A 129 13.65 6.78 -1.01
N THR A 130 14.53 6.38 -0.08
CA THR A 130 15.98 6.56 -0.25
C THR A 130 16.52 5.69 -1.38
N ARG A 131 17.43 6.22 -2.19
CA ARG A 131 18.13 5.47 -3.24
C ARG A 131 18.99 4.36 -2.66
N GLN A 132 19.65 4.60 -1.53
CA GLN A 132 20.50 3.61 -0.88
C GLN A 132 19.66 2.57 -0.12
N PHE A 133 20.12 1.32 -0.13
CA PHE A 133 19.60 0.26 0.72
C PHE A 133 19.64 0.74 2.19
N PRO A 134 18.56 0.56 2.97
CA PRO A 134 17.46 -0.37 2.75
C PRO A 134 16.23 0.24 2.05
N HIS A 135 16.43 1.22 1.16
CA HIS A 135 15.39 1.89 0.38
C HIS A 135 14.24 2.36 1.27
N THR A 136 14.60 3.16 2.28
CA THR A 136 13.65 3.51 3.31
C THR A 136 12.60 4.44 2.71
N ILE A 137 11.32 4.08 2.89
CA ILE A 137 10.20 4.95 2.56
C ILE A 137 10.25 6.17 3.49
N GLU A 138 10.36 7.35 2.92
CA GLU A 138 10.43 8.64 3.60
C GLU A 138 9.04 9.24 3.74
N SER A 139 8.24 9.16 2.67
CA SER A 139 6.90 9.71 2.64
C SER A 139 6.08 9.15 1.48
N TRP A 140 4.78 9.40 1.53
CA TRP A 140 3.90 9.20 0.38
C TRP A 140 2.86 10.31 0.31
N THR A 141 2.39 10.58 -0.90
CA THR A 141 1.28 11.48 -1.18
C THR A 141 0.26 10.75 -2.04
N GLU A 142 -0.98 10.72 -1.58
CA GLU A 142 -2.11 10.25 -2.36
C GLU A 142 -2.97 11.46 -2.76
N THR A 143 -3.19 11.61 -4.05
CA THR A 143 -4.14 12.57 -4.61
C THR A 143 -5.34 11.81 -5.17
N SER A 144 -6.56 12.22 -4.82
CA SER A 144 -7.77 11.58 -5.30
C SER A 144 -8.91 12.59 -5.48
N ARG A 145 -9.92 12.24 -6.28
CA ARG A 145 -11.15 13.04 -6.37
C ARG A 145 -12.36 12.27 -5.82
N GLY A 146 -13.35 13.03 -5.35
CA GLY A 146 -14.65 12.48 -4.96
C GLY A 146 -15.43 11.91 -6.16
N ARG A 147 -16.60 11.35 -5.89
CA ARG A 147 -17.45 10.72 -6.93
C ARG A 147 -18.18 11.74 -7.81
N SER A 148 -18.44 12.96 -7.32
CA SER A 148 -19.06 14.03 -8.11
C SER A 148 -18.11 14.55 -9.20
N PRO A 149 -18.60 14.96 -10.39
CA PRO A 149 -17.79 15.61 -11.41
C PRO A 149 -17.01 16.83 -10.88
N ASP A 150 -17.65 17.62 -10.03
CA ASP A 150 -17.09 18.86 -9.46
C ASP A 150 -16.43 18.64 -8.09
N ALA A 151 -16.18 17.39 -7.70
CA ALA A 151 -15.56 17.11 -6.42
C ALA A 151 -14.15 17.72 -6.37
N PRO A 152 -13.81 18.45 -5.29
CA PRO A 152 -12.48 19.00 -5.12
C PRO A 152 -11.46 17.86 -5.05
N GLU A 153 -10.23 18.19 -5.42
CA GLU A 153 -9.10 17.31 -5.23
C GLU A 153 -8.78 17.17 -3.74
N LEU A 154 -8.63 15.93 -3.30
CA LEU A 154 -8.25 15.58 -1.94
C LEU A 154 -6.82 15.06 -1.94
N VAL A 155 -6.01 15.58 -1.03
CA VAL A 155 -4.60 15.20 -0.89
C VAL A 155 -4.39 14.65 0.52
N THR A 156 -3.90 13.41 0.60
CA THR A 156 -3.47 12.77 1.85
C THR A 156 -1.97 12.58 1.81
N ARG A 157 -1.26 12.90 2.89
CA ARG A 157 0.19 12.77 2.97
C ARG A 157 0.60 12.09 4.26
N ALA A 158 1.65 11.29 4.19
CA ALA A 158 2.36 10.83 5.37
C ALA A 158 3.87 11.02 5.17
N THR A 159 4.54 11.51 6.21
CA THR A 159 5.99 11.69 6.24
C THR A 159 6.54 11.04 7.50
N ARG A 160 7.62 10.28 7.36
CA ARG A 160 8.31 9.66 8.49
C ARG A 160 8.92 10.75 9.37
N LYS A 161 8.50 10.82 10.63
CA LYS A 161 9.09 11.73 11.62
C LYS A 161 10.39 11.17 12.19
N LYS A 162 10.32 9.98 12.79
CA LYS A 162 11.44 9.30 13.45
C LYS A 162 11.29 7.78 13.31
N ARG A 163 12.39 7.04 13.48
CA ARG A 163 12.42 5.57 13.50
C ARG A 163 13.43 5.11 14.53
N ILE A 164 13.06 4.09 15.30
CA ILE A 164 13.95 3.37 16.20
C ILE A 164 13.81 1.87 15.93
N GLN A 165 14.89 1.13 16.10
CA GLN A 165 14.88 -0.33 16.03
C GLN A 165 15.08 -0.88 17.44
N LEU A 166 14.07 -1.58 17.96
CA LEU A 166 14.05 -2.13 19.31
C LEU A 166 13.75 -3.63 19.26
N ASP A 167 14.25 -4.37 20.24
CA ASP A 167 13.87 -5.75 20.54
C ASP A 167 12.53 -5.77 21.30
N TYR A 168 11.44 -5.50 20.58
CA TYR A 168 10.08 -5.33 21.13
C TYR A 168 9.71 -6.30 22.28
N TRP A 169 10.01 -7.60 22.13
CA TRP A 169 9.70 -8.63 23.14
C TRP A 169 10.41 -8.46 24.49
N ARG A 170 11.37 -7.54 24.59
CA ARG A 170 12.05 -7.15 25.84
C ARG A 170 11.78 -5.69 26.23
N ARG A 171 11.01 -4.96 25.43
CA ARG A 171 10.80 -3.50 25.52
C ARG A 171 9.33 -3.14 25.23
N HIS A 172 8.42 -3.76 25.96
CA HIS A 172 6.97 -3.56 25.81
C HIS A 172 6.25 -3.19 27.11
N ASP A 173 6.99 -2.88 28.18
CA ASP A 173 6.40 -2.58 29.49
C ASP A 173 6.15 -1.07 29.65
N LEU A 174 5.40 -0.66 30.68
CA LEU A 174 5.12 0.77 30.92
C LEU A 174 6.40 1.60 31.08
N ALA A 175 7.48 1.02 31.62
CA ALA A 175 8.77 1.70 31.75
C ALA A 175 9.39 2.10 30.39
N ASP A 176 8.97 1.44 29.30
CA ASP A 176 9.43 1.70 27.94
C ASP A 176 8.68 2.84 27.24
N LEU A 177 7.71 3.48 27.91
CA LEU A 177 6.95 4.62 27.37
C LEU A 177 7.86 5.77 26.90
N ARG A 178 9.05 5.93 27.50
CA ARG A 178 10.09 6.89 27.06
C ARG A 178 10.44 6.81 25.57
N TYR A 179 10.23 5.67 24.92
CA TYR A 179 10.48 5.53 23.48
C TYR A 179 9.48 6.31 22.63
N ARG A 180 8.30 6.65 23.16
CA ARG A 180 7.31 7.51 22.48
C ARG A 180 7.84 8.93 22.29
N GLU A 181 8.49 9.50 23.31
CA GLU A 181 9.20 10.78 23.21
C GLU A 181 10.32 10.71 22.16
N GLN A 182 11.10 9.61 22.17
CA GLN A 182 12.14 9.39 21.16
C GLN A 182 11.57 9.31 19.75
N LEU A 183 10.33 8.83 19.59
CA LEU A 183 9.59 8.80 18.32
C LEU A 183 8.84 10.10 18.00
N GLY A 184 8.77 11.05 18.93
CA GLY A 184 8.02 12.30 18.80
C GLY A 184 6.51 12.08 18.73
N LEU A 185 6.01 11.13 19.52
CA LEU A 185 4.57 10.82 19.68
C LEU A 185 3.94 11.49 20.90
N ASP A 186 4.78 12.01 21.79
CA ASP A 186 4.46 12.86 22.95
C ASP A 186 5.37 14.09 22.86
#